data_AF-A0A124IQL7-F1
#
_entry.id   AF-A0A124IQL7-F1
#
_cell.length_a   1.000
_cell.length_b   1.000
_cell.length_c   1.000
_cell.angle_alpha   90.00
_cell.angle_beta   90.00
_cell.angle_gamma   90.00
#
_symmetry.space_group_name_H-M   'P 1'
#
loop_
_entity.id
_entity.type
_entity.pdbx_description
1 polymer ?
#
loop_
_entity_poly.entity_id
_entity_poly.type
_entity_poly.pdbx_seq_one_letter_code
_entity_poly.pdbx_strand_id
1 'polypeptide(L)' 'MVTGKITLVIVEEDKKGLQQILRQLAGILQYLILHREATILYDSQKISYDRILETVLQASYHISRFYAIEEES' A
#
# COMPACT_ATOMS: atom_id res chain seq x y z
N MET A 1 -8.39 -0.10 17.69
CA MET A 1 -8.06 0.65 16.45
C MET A 1 -7.80 -0.40 15.39
N VAL A 2 -8.53 -0.39 14.27
CA VAL A 2 -8.40 -1.47 13.27
C VAL A 2 -7.32 -1.09 12.28
N THR A 3 -6.21 -1.82 12.30
CA THR A 3 -5.10 -1.60 11.37
C THR A 3 -5.07 -2.69 10.33
N GLY A 4 -5.05 -2.27 9.07
CA GLY A 4 -4.81 -3.16 7.96
C GLY A 4 -3.36 -3.12 7.53
N LYS A 5 -2.88 -4.23 6.99
CA LYS A 5 -1.58 -4.37 6.37
C LYS A 5 -1.78 -4.92 4.97
N ILE A 6 -1.27 -4.22 3.97
CA ILE A 6 -1.22 -4.71 2.60
C ILE A 6 0.24 -4.75 2.12
N THR A 7 0.65 -5.90 1.60
CA THR A 7 1.94 -6.06 0.93
C THR A 7 1.71 -6.14 -0.57
N LEU A 8 2.32 -5.22 -1.31
CA LEU A 8 2.26 -5.14 -2.77
C LEU A 8 3.60 -5.60 -3.35
N VAL A 9 3.57 -6.51 -4.30
CA VAL A 9 4.74 -6.90 -5.09
C VAL A 9 4.78 -6.03 -6.35
N ILE A 10 5.71 -5.08 -6.39
CA ILE A 10 5.88 -4.11 -7.48
C ILE A 10 7.22 -4.29 -8.19
N VAL A 11 7.32 -3.78 -9.42
CA VAL A 11 8.60 -3.72 -10.13
C VAL A 11 9.51 -2.64 -9.52
N GLU A 12 10.82 -2.82 -9.68
CA GLU A 12 11.80 -2.01 -8.96
C GLU A 12 11.80 -0.53 -9.35
N GLU A 13 11.42 -0.25 -10.60
CA GLU A 13 11.37 1.08 -11.21
C GLU A 13 10.25 1.95 -10.59
N ASP A 14 9.21 1.32 -10.05
CA ASP A 14 8.01 1.97 -9.52
C ASP A 14 8.15 2.44 -8.07
N LYS A 15 9.25 2.08 -7.39
CA LYS A 15 9.46 2.35 -5.95
C LYS A 15 9.29 3.82 -5.58
N LYS A 16 9.95 4.71 -6.31
CA LYS A 16 9.95 6.15 -5.98
C LYS A 16 8.58 6.76 -6.16
N GLY A 17 7.89 6.39 -7.23
CA GLY A 17 6.55 6.87 -7.52
C GLY A 17 5.53 6.35 -6.49
N LEU A 18 5.62 5.07 -6.12
CA LEU A 18 4.77 4.49 -5.08
C LEU A 18 4.93 5.22 -3.75
N GLN A 19 6.16 5.54 -3.33
CA GLN A 19 6.37 6.31 -2.09
C GLN A 19 5.69 7.68 -2.11
N GLN A 20 5.70 8.38 -3.24
CA GLN A 20 5.05 9.68 -3.33
C GLN A 20 3.53 9.58 -3.18
N ILE A 21 2.92 8.57 -3.80
CA ILE A 21 1.47 8.35 -3.72
C ILE A 21 1.06 7.93 -2.31
N LEU A 22 1.78 6.99 -1.69
CA LEU A 22 1.50 6.54 -0.33
C LEU A 22 1.58 7.68 0.68
N ARG A 23 2.47 8.67 0.48
CA ARG A 23 2.56 9.87 1.32
C ARG A 23 1.36 10.81 1.17
N GLN A 24 0.67 10.79 0.04
CA GLN A 24 -0.50 11.64 -0.21
C GLN A 24 -1.79 11.00 0.32
N LEU A 25 -1.80 9.68 0.53
CA LEU A 25 -2.97 8.96 1.03
C LEU A 25 -3.17 9.20 2.53
N ALA A 26 -4.25 9.89 2.87
CA ALA A 26 -4.71 10.01 4.25
C ALA A 26 -5.16 8.63 4.77
N GLY A 27 -4.68 8.26 5.96
CA GLY A 27 -4.97 6.95 6.57
C GLY A 27 -3.83 5.94 6.46
N ILE A 28 -2.78 6.22 5.68
CA ILE A 28 -1.53 5.45 5.74
C ILE A 28 -0.81 5.81 7.03
N LEU A 29 -0.50 4.80 7.84
CA LEU A 29 0.22 4.95 9.11
C LEU A 29 1.72 4.80 8.91
N GLN A 30 2.11 3.78 8.14
CA GLN A 30 3.51 3.48 7.86
C GLN A 30 3.62 2.72 6.55
N TYR A 31 4.76 2.82 5.88
CA TYR A 31 5.07 1.98 4.73
C TYR A 31 6.57 1.65 4.70
N LEU A 32 6.89 0.45 4.23
CA LEU A 32 8.25 -0.06 4.08
C LEU A 32 8.37 -0.69 2.70
N ILE A 33 9.39 -0.27 1.93
CA ILE A 33 9.64 -0.80 0.59
C ILE A 33 11.01 -1.47 0.60
N LEU A 34 11.02 -2.78 0.39
CA LEU A 34 12.22 -3.62 0.34
C LEU A 34 12.23 -4.39 -0.98
N HIS A 35 13.27 -4.21 -1.79
CA HIS A 35 13.44 -4.88 -3.08
C HIS A 35 12.22 -4.80 -4.02
N ARG A 36 11.33 -5.78 -4.01
CA ARG A 36 10.13 -5.80 -4.87
C ARG A 36 8.84 -5.80 -4.07
N GLU A 37 8.93 -5.64 -2.75
CA GLU A 37 7.81 -5.73 -1.84
C GLU A 37 7.63 -4.39 -1.13
N ALA A 38 6.41 -3.86 -1.18
CA ALA A 38 5.99 -2.67 -0.48
C ALA A 38 4.92 -3.07 0.54
N THR A 39 5.31 -3.09 1.81
CA THR A 39 4.40 -3.33 2.94
C THR A 39 3.86 -2.00 3.42
N ILE A 40 2.55 -1.86 3.44
CA ILE A 40 1.83 -0.65 3.78
C ILE A 40 0.93 -0.97 4.97
N LEU A 41 1.13 -0.25 6.05
CA LEU A 41 0.28 -0.26 7.24
C LEU A 41 -0.67 0.92 7.16
N TYR A 42 -1.96 0.65 7.28
CA TYR A 42 -3.01 1.65 7.14
C TYR A 42 -4.08 1.49 8.21
N ASP A 43 -4.79 2.59 8.47
CA ASP A 43 -5.95 2.61 9.36
C ASP A 43 -7.19 2.22 8.54
N SER A 44 -7.70 1.00 8.75
CA SER A 44 -8.87 0.47 8.02
C SER A 44 -10.14 1.29 8.25
N GLN A 45 -10.18 2.14 9.29
CA GLN A 45 -11.31 3.04 9.52
C GLN A 45 -11.24 4.31 8.68
N LYS A 46 -10.06 4.65 8.13
CA LYS A 46 -9.84 5.85 7.30
C LYS A 46 -9.69 5.52 5.82
N ILE A 47 -9.03 4.41 5.51
CA ILE A 47 -8.77 3.99 4.13
C ILE A 47 -8.82 2.46 4.05
N SER A 48 -9.47 1.94 3.02
CA SER A 48 -9.53 0.49 2.76
C SER A 48 -8.41 0.06 1.82
N TYR A 49 -7.98 -1.20 1.91
CA TYR A 49 -6.94 -1.71 1.00
C TYR A 49 -7.33 -1.63 -0.47
N ASP A 50 -8.61 -1.80 -0.83
CA ASP A 50 -9.12 -1.61 -2.19
C ASP A 50 -8.77 -0.23 -2.73
N ARG A 51 -8.99 0.82 -1.92
CA ARG A 51 -8.70 2.21 -2.30
C ARG A 51 -7.21 2.44 -2.52
N ILE A 52 -6.37 1.82 -1.69
CA ILE A 52 -4.91 1.85 -1.84
C ILE A 52 -4.53 1.18 -3.15
N LEU A 53 -5.06 -0.02 -3.41
CA LEU A 53 -4.79 -0.80 -4.62
C LEU A 53 -5.23 -0.05 -5.88
N GLU A 54 -6.44 0.51 -5.89
CA GLU A 54 -6.97 1.32 -6.99
C GLU A 54 -6.05 2.50 -7.30
N THR A 55 -5.60 3.22 -6.28
CA THR A 55 -4.70 4.38 -6.46
C THR A 55 -3.37 3.96 -7.08
N VAL A 56 -2.82 2.82 -6.63
CA VAL A 56 -1.56 2.28 -7.17
C VAL A 56 -1.75 1.80 -8.61
N LEU A 57 -2.86 1.15 -8.93
CA LEU A 57 -3.18 0.69 -10.29
C LEU A 57 -3.44 1.88 -11.25
N GLN A 58 -4.12 2.93 -10.79
CA GLN A 58 -4.35 4.15 -11.57
C GLN A 58 -3.05 4.88 -11.92
N ALA A 59 -2.03 4.78 -11.07
CA ALA A 59 -0.71 5.31 -11.34
C ALA A 59 0.11 4.45 -12.35
N SER A 60 -0.54 3.49 -13.02
CA SER A 60 0.06 2.58 -14.01
C SER A 60 1.17 1.68 -13.47
N TYR A 61 1.19 1.42 -12.16
CA TYR A 61 2.16 0.50 -11.58
C TYR A 61 1.77 -0.95 -11.79
N HIS A 62 2.77 -1.77 -12.12
CA HIS A 62 2.55 -3.17 -12.40
C HIS A 62 2.63 -4.00 -11.10
N ILE A 63 1.47 -4.27 -10.50
CA ILE A 63 1.36 -5.11 -9.29
C ILE A 63 1.35 -6.58 -9.70
N SER A 64 2.40 -7.32 -9.35
CA SER A 64 2.50 -8.75 -9.69
C SER A 64 1.70 -9.63 -8.73
N ARG A 65 1.67 -9.27 -7.44
CA ARG A 65 0.90 -9.94 -6.39
C ARG A 65 0.58 -8.93 -5.28
N PHE A 66 -0.49 -9.18 -4.53
CA PHE A 66 -0.78 -8.44 -3.32
C PHE A 66 -1.34 -9.38 -2.24
N TYR A 67 -1.11 -9.00 -0.98
CA TYR A 67 -1.59 -9.71 0.21
C TYR A 67 -2.14 -8.70 1.19
N ALA A 68 -3.42 -8.81 1.57
CA ALA A 68 -4.05 -7.96 2.57
C ALA A 68 -4.39 -8.77 3.81
N ILE A 69 -4.07 -8.24 4.99
CA ILE A 69 -4.38 -8.81 6.30
C ILE A 69 -4.95 -7.67 7.15
N GLU A 70 -6.08 -7.90 7.80
CA GLU A 70 -6.66 -6.96 8.76
C GLU A 70 -6.49 -7.53 10.16
N GLU A 71 -5.93 -6.73 11.07
CA GLU A 71 -5.77 -7.09 12.47
C GLU A 71 -6.53 -6.06 13.32
N GLU A 72 -7.53 -6.54 14.06
CA GLU A 72 -8.22 -5.75 15.08
C GLU A 72 -7.35 -5.71 16.34
N SER A 73 -6.80 -4.54 16.68
CA SER A 73 -6.11 -4.26 17.95
C SER A 73 -6.98 -3.50 18.94
#